data_AF-A0A1M7UWN1-F1
#
_entry.id   AF-A0A1M7UWN1-F1
#
_cell.length_a   1.000
_cell.length_b   1.000
_cell.length_c   1.000
_cell.angle_alpha   90.00
_cell.angle_beta   90.00
_cell.angle_gamma   90.00
#
_symmetry.space_group_name_H-M   'P 1'
#
loop_
_entity.id
_entity.type
_entity.pdbx_description
1 polymer ?
#
loop_
_entity_poly.entity_id
_entity_poly.type
_entity_poly.pdbx_seq_one_letter_code
_entity_poly.pdbx_strand_id
1 'polypeptide(L)'
;MQAAKWVARIGAGFYVLWGIFHLVAANSVFALAEQSTGMVRGRLQQDAFYLLFFAIAGVLIAVILNWRNGKQGYWMNGALLAVADIPFILFVLVPGLIPWWPGLAGPLLWLAAFIFTSVGRFSPLRPRYASSRV
;
A
#
# COMPACT_ATOMS: atom_id res chain seq x y z
N MET A 1 -13.09 -11.39 17.76
CA MET A 1 -13.19 -9.91 17.71
C MET A 1 -11.83 -9.23 17.85
N GLN A 2 -11.13 -9.40 18.98
CA GLN A 2 -9.84 -8.72 19.23
C GLN A 2 -8.73 -9.13 18.25
N ALA A 3 -8.55 -10.45 18.02
CA ALA A 3 -7.50 -10.96 17.14
C ALA A 3 -7.63 -10.46 15.70
N ALA A 4 -8.82 -10.58 15.08
CA ALA A 4 -9.08 -10.08 13.73
C ALA A 4 -8.78 -8.57 13.60
N LYS A 5 -9.12 -7.78 14.63
CA LYS A 5 -8.82 -6.35 14.66
C LYS A 5 -7.32 -6.07 14.77
N TRP A 6 -6.57 -6.85 15.56
CA TRP A 6 -5.11 -6.73 15.65
C TRP A 6 -4.41 -7.11 14.34
N VAL A 7 -4.84 -8.19 13.70
CA VAL A 7 -4.32 -8.62 12.38
C VAL A 7 -4.56 -7.52 11.34
N ALA A 8 -5.75 -6.91 11.30
CA ALA A 8 -6.02 -5.78 10.42
C ALA A 8 -5.14 -4.55 10.71
N ARG A 9 -4.79 -4.29 11.98
CA ARG A 9 -3.88 -3.20 12.37
C ARG A 9 -2.44 -3.45 11.97
N ILE A 10 -1.98 -4.71 12.01
CA ILE A 10 -0.68 -5.08 11.45
C ILE A 10 -0.66 -4.77 9.95
N GLY A 11 -1.70 -5.16 9.21
CA GLY A 11 -1.84 -4.81 7.80
C GLY A 11 -1.89 -3.31 7.54
N ALA A 12 -2.60 -2.54 8.37
CA ALA A 12 -2.59 -1.08 8.30
C ALA A 12 -1.18 -0.50 8.55
N GLY A 13 -0.41 -1.09 9.46
CA GLY A 13 1.00 -0.73 9.66
C GLY A 13 1.84 -0.91 8.40
N PHE A 14 1.69 -2.04 7.69
CA PHE A 14 2.38 -2.26 6.42
C PHE A 14 1.96 -1.24 5.33
N TYR A 15 0.69 -0.86 5.25
CA TYR A 15 0.27 0.22 4.35
C TYR A 15 0.91 1.58 4.71
N VAL A 16 1.10 1.87 6.00
CA VAL A 16 1.81 3.09 6.43
C VAL A 16 3.28 3.03 6.04
N LEU A 17 3.96 1.90 6.25
CA LEU A 17 5.34 1.70 5.83
C LEU A 17 5.49 1.83 4.31
N TRP A 18 4.55 1.26 3.54
CA TRP A 18 4.47 1.44 2.10
C TRP A 18 4.41 2.92 1.73
N GLY A 19 3.53 3.70 2.37
CA GLY A 19 3.42 5.13 2.11
C GLY A 19 4.70 5.90 2.44
N ILE A 20 5.33 5.63 3.58
CA ILE A 20 6.60 6.28 3.96
C ILE A 20 7.70 5.98 2.93
N PHE A 21 7.82 4.73 2.49
CA PHE A 21 8.75 4.34 1.44
C PHE A 21 8.48 5.10 0.13
N HIS A 22 7.20 5.27 -0.23
CA HIS A 22 6.82 5.97 -1.46
C HIS A 22 6.95 7.49 -1.39
N LEU A 23 7.00 8.10 -0.20
CA LEU A 23 7.43 9.50 -0.07
C LEU A 23 8.90 9.67 -0.52
N VAL A 24 9.75 8.71 -0.17
CA VAL A 24 11.15 8.69 -0.62
C VAL A 24 11.21 8.44 -2.13
N ALA A 25 10.44 7.47 -2.64
CA ALA A 25 10.39 7.18 -4.06
C ALA A 25 9.89 8.38 -4.89
N ALA A 26 8.86 9.09 -4.43
CA ALA A 26 8.36 10.30 -5.07
C ALA A 26 9.44 11.39 -5.17
N ASN A 27 10.21 11.58 -4.10
CA ASN A 27 11.34 12.51 -4.11
C ASN A 27 12.44 12.07 -5.09
N SER A 28 12.72 10.76 -5.19
CA SER A 28 13.69 10.22 -6.16
C SER A 28 13.24 10.43 -7.61
N VAL A 29 11.96 10.21 -7.92
CA VAL A 29 11.40 10.47 -9.27
C VAL A 29 11.42 11.97 -9.59
N PHE A 30 11.14 12.82 -8.60
CA PHE A 30 11.26 14.27 -8.77
C PHE A 30 12.72 14.69 -9.07
N ALA A 31 13.68 14.15 -8.33
CA ALA A 31 15.10 14.40 -8.58
C ALA A 31 15.57 13.86 -9.95
N LEU A 32 15.00 12.76 -10.43
CA LEU A 32 15.24 12.26 -11.79
C LEU A 32 14.72 13.26 -12.83
N ALA A 33 13.59 13.91 -12.59
CA ALA A 33 13.05 14.92 -13.48
C ALA A 33 14.02 16.10 -13.70
N GLU A 34 14.78 16.48 -12.67
CA GLU A 34 15.77 17.56 -12.74
C GLU A 34 16.91 17.29 -13.74
N GLN A 35 17.15 16.02 -14.07
CA GLN A 35 18.17 15.60 -15.04
C GLN A 35 17.68 15.66 -16.50
N SER A 36 16.43 16.07 -16.71
CA SER A 36 15.77 16.12 -18.01
C SER A 36 15.20 17.51 -18.29
N THR A 37 14.76 17.73 -19.54
CA THR A 37 14.16 19.01 -19.97
C THR A 37 12.90 18.77 -20.81
N GLY A 38 12.12 19.83 -21.04
CA GLY A 38 10.92 19.79 -21.88
C GLY A 38 9.84 18.83 -21.37
N MET A 39 9.17 18.14 -22.30
CA MET A 39 8.06 17.23 -22.00
C MET A 39 8.43 16.06 -21.08
N VAL A 40 9.67 15.55 -21.20
CA VAL A 40 10.15 14.44 -20.36
C VAL A 40 10.17 14.87 -18.89
N ARG A 41 10.75 16.05 -18.59
CA ARG A 41 10.74 16.62 -17.24
C ARG A 41 9.34 16.79 -16.70
N GLY A 42 8.43 17.34 -17.51
CA GLY A 42 7.04 17.53 -17.11
C GLY A 42 6.34 16.21 -16.74
N ARG A 43 6.57 15.14 -17.52
CA ARG A 43 5.99 13.81 -17.23
C ARG A 43 6.57 13.17 -15.97
N LEU A 44 7.88 13.31 -15.74
CA LEU A 44 8.51 12.80 -14.53
C LEU A 44 8.05 13.56 -13.28
N GLN A 45 7.90 14.88 -13.36
CA GLN A 45 7.34 15.68 -12.26
C GLN A 45 5.88 15.30 -11.98
N GLN A 46 5.09 15.06 -13.03
CA GLN A 46 3.71 14.60 -12.91
C GLN A 46 3.64 13.21 -12.25
N ASP A 47 4.53 12.28 -12.63
CA ASP A 47 4.61 10.95 -12.03
C ASP A 47 5.02 11.01 -10.55
N ALA A 48 6.04 11.81 -10.22
CA ALA A 48 6.43 12.09 -8.83
C ALA A 48 5.28 12.66 -8.00
N PHE A 49 4.49 13.58 -8.57
CA PHE A 49 3.32 14.14 -7.92
C PHE A 49 2.26 13.07 -7.64
N TYR A 50 1.93 12.22 -8.63
CA TYR A 50 0.98 11.14 -8.40
C TYR A 50 1.47 10.14 -7.34
N LEU A 51 2.76 9.80 -7.37
CA LEU A 51 3.36 8.91 -6.38
C LEU A 51 3.28 9.49 -4.96
N LEU A 52 3.56 10.78 -4.80
CA LEU A 52 3.41 11.51 -3.54
C LEU A 52 1.97 11.42 -3.02
N PHE A 53 0.98 11.70 -3.87
CA PHE A 53 -0.42 11.70 -3.44
C PHE A 53 -0.99 10.29 -3.23
N PHE A 54 -0.51 9.28 -3.96
CA PHE A 54 -0.79 7.87 -3.64
C PHE A 54 -0.21 7.47 -2.28
N ALA A 55 1.02 7.88 -1.98
CA ALA A 55 1.63 7.65 -0.67
C ALA A 55 0.81 8.27 0.47
N ILE A 56 0.45 9.56 0.34
CA ILE A 56 -0.37 10.27 1.33
C ILE A 56 -1.76 9.62 1.48
N ALA A 57 -2.45 9.37 0.36
CA ALA A 57 -3.77 8.75 0.39
C ALA A 57 -3.73 7.35 1.01
N GLY A 58 -2.72 6.53 0.66
CA GLY A 58 -2.52 5.20 1.24
C GLY A 58 -2.36 5.23 2.76
N VAL A 59 -1.57 6.18 3.29
CA VAL A 59 -1.41 6.40 4.74
C VAL A 59 -2.72 6.83 5.38
N LEU A 60 -3.42 7.81 4.80
CA LEU A 60 -4.68 8.31 5.37
C LEU A 60 -5.75 7.22 5.41
N ILE A 61 -5.91 6.46 4.33
CA ILE A 61 -6.85 5.33 4.26
C ILE A 61 -6.44 4.25 5.27
N ALA A 62 -5.14 3.96 5.41
CA ALA A 62 -4.63 3.00 6.37
C ALA A 62 -5.00 3.38 7.82
N VAL A 63 -4.72 4.62 8.21
CA VAL A 63 -4.92 5.11 9.59
C VAL A 63 -6.41 5.29 9.91
N ILE A 64 -7.19 5.85 8.97
CA ILE A 64 -8.60 6.19 9.23
C ILE A 64 -9.50 4.96 9.09
N LEU A 65 -9.27 4.13 8.06
CA LEU A 65 -10.18 3.06 7.67
C LEU A 65 -9.63 1.65 7.93
N ASN A 66 -8.41 1.32 7.47
CA ASN A 66 -7.86 -0.03 7.66
C ASN A 66 -7.59 -0.33 9.15
N TRP A 67 -7.15 0.66 9.93
CA TRP A 67 -6.91 0.51 11.38
C TRP A 67 -8.16 0.08 12.17
N ARG A 68 -9.34 0.37 11.62
CA ARG A 68 -10.65 0.01 12.15
C ARG A 68 -11.23 -1.25 11.50
N ASN A 69 -10.47 -1.92 10.63
CA ASN A 69 -10.91 -3.07 9.82
C ASN A 69 -12.14 -2.76 8.93
N GLY A 70 -12.22 -1.53 8.41
CA GLY A 70 -13.35 -1.06 7.61
C GLY A 70 -13.38 -1.68 6.20
N LYS A 71 -14.58 -2.03 5.71
CA LYS A 71 -14.77 -2.60 4.36
C LYS A 71 -14.29 -1.65 3.26
N GLN A 72 -14.56 -0.35 3.42
CA GLN A 72 -14.14 0.68 2.47
C GLN A 72 -12.61 0.78 2.42
N GLY A 73 -11.94 0.88 3.58
CA GLY A 73 -10.47 0.91 3.63
C GLY A 73 -9.83 -0.33 3.02
N TYR A 74 -10.41 -1.52 3.20
CA TYR A 74 -9.93 -2.75 2.58
C TYR A 74 -9.86 -2.63 1.05
N TRP A 75 -10.98 -2.26 0.40
CA TRP A 75 -11.03 -2.14 -1.05
C TRP A 75 -10.26 -0.92 -1.57
N MET A 76 -10.40 0.23 -0.92
CA MET A 76 -9.75 1.47 -1.34
C MET A 76 -8.22 1.34 -1.30
N ASN A 77 -7.66 0.89 -0.18
CA ASN A 77 -6.20 0.81 -0.05
C ASN A 77 -5.62 -0.33 -0.88
N GLY A 78 -6.29 -1.48 -0.90
CA GLY A 78 -5.88 -2.62 -1.71
C GLY A 78 -5.79 -2.26 -3.20
N ALA A 79 -6.81 -1.59 -3.74
CA ALA A 79 -6.86 -1.18 -5.14
C ALA A 79 -5.94 0.00 -5.46
N LEU A 80 -5.91 1.04 -4.61
CA LEU A 80 -5.09 2.23 -4.83
C LEU A 80 -3.61 1.87 -4.96
N LEU A 81 -3.11 1.05 -4.02
CA LEU A 81 -1.70 0.66 -4.03
C LEU A 81 -1.38 -0.34 -5.13
N ALA A 82 -2.33 -1.20 -5.53
CA ALA A 82 -2.19 -2.03 -6.71
C ALA A 82 -1.97 -1.18 -7.98
N VAL A 83 -2.71 -0.07 -8.11
CA VAL A 83 -2.57 0.87 -9.23
C VAL A 83 -1.22 1.60 -9.21
N ALA A 84 -0.60 1.78 -8.04
CA ALA A 84 0.74 2.34 -7.94
C ALA A 84 1.82 1.29 -8.29
N ASP A 85 1.75 0.10 -7.68
CA ASP A 85 2.81 -0.90 -7.76
C ASP A 85 2.79 -1.69 -9.08
N ILE A 86 1.61 -2.04 -9.63
CA ILE A 86 1.53 -2.89 -10.84
C ILE A 86 2.17 -2.21 -12.06
N PRO A 87 1.85 -0.95 -12.40
CA PRO A 87 2.51 -0.27 -13.52
C PRO A 87 4.02 -0.13 -13.30
N PHE A 88 4.46 0.19 -12.08
CA PHE A 88 5.88 0.23 -11.75
C PHE A 88 6.57 -1.12 -11.98
N ILE A 89 5.95 -2.22 -11.56
CA ILE A 89 6.48 -3.58 -11.82
C ILE A 89 6.61 -3.81 -13.33
N LEU A 90 5.57 -3.53 -14.10
CA LEU A 90 5.53 -3.83 -15.54
C LEU A 90 6.48 -2.96 -16.36
N PHE A 91 6.60 -1.67 -16.03
CA PHE A 91 7.30 -0.70 -16.88
C PHE A 91 8.68 -0.30 -16.36
N VAL A 92 9.00 -0.57 -15.09
CA VAL A 92 10.27 -0.18 -14.48
C VAL A 92 11.05 -1.40 -13.97
N LEU A 93 10.43 -2.24 -13.14
CA LEU A 93 11.13 -3.33 -12.47
C LEU A 93 11.40 -4.53 -13.39
N VAL A 94 10.38 -5.07 -14.05
CA VAL A 94 10.49 -6.23 -14.96
C VAL A 94 11.45 -5.96 -16.13
N PRO A 95 11.45 -4.76 -16.75
CA PRO A 95 12.43 -4.42 -17.78
C PRO A 95 13.87 -4.26 -17.25
N GLY A 96 14.09 -4.28 -15.94
CA GLY A 96 15.42 -4.17 -15.33
C GLY A 96 15.99 -2.75 -15.28
N LEU A 97 15.14 -1.71 -15.32
CA LEU A 97 15.59 -0.30 -15.26
C LEU A 97 16.11 0.08 -13.87
N ILE A 98 15.76 -0.69 -12.84
CA ILE A 98 16.29 -0.59 -11.49
C ILE A 98 16.61 -2.00 -10.94
N PRO A 99 17.49 -2.12 -9.94
CA PRO A 99 17.74 -3.38 -9.26
C PRO A 99 16.50 -3.94 -8.54
N TRP A 100 16.38 -5.27 -8.50
CA TRP A 100 15.30 -5.98 -7.79
C TRP A 100 15.16 -5.56 -6.32
N TRP A 101 16.29 -5.29 -5.65
CA TRP A 101 16.31 -4.65 -4.34
C TRP A 101 17.04 -3.32 -4.46
N PRO A 102 16.44 -2.19 -4.03
CA PRO A 102 15.21 -2.06 -3.24
C PRO A 102 13.89 -2.06 -4.03
N GLY A 103 13.89 -2.29 -5.35
CA GLY A 103 12.70 -2.17 -6.20
C GLY A 103 11.46 -2.97 -5.75
N LEU A 104 11.65 -4.13 -5.13
CA LEU A 104 10.56 -4.97 -4.62
C LEU A 104 9.96 -4.49 -3.28
N ALA A 105 10.57 -3.54 -2.58
CA ALA A 105 10.16 -3.16 -1.23
C ALA A 105 8.70 -2.66 -1.19
N GLY A 106 8.32 -1.77 -2.11
CA GLY A 106 6.93 -1.30 -2.26
C GLY A 106 5.94 -2.44 -2.47
N PRO A 107 6.04 -3.21 -3.57
CA PRO A 107 5.17 -4.34 -3.85
C PRO A 107 5.03 -5.35 -2.71
N LEU A 108 6.12 -5.66 -2.01
CA LEU A 108 6.10 -6.60 -0.89
C LEU A 108 5.38 -6.02 0.34
N LEU A 109 5.56 -4.73 0.64
CA LEU A 109 4.82 -4.05 1.71
C LEU A 109 3.32 -4.00 1.41
N TRP A 110 2.94 -3.70 0.16
CA TRP A 110 1.54 -3.73 -0.28
C TRP A 110 0.96 -5.14 -0.15
N LEU A 111 1.65 -6.16 -0.65
CA LEU A 111 1.18 -7.55 -0.59
C LEU A 111 1.00 -8.02 0.85
N ALA A 112 1.97 -7.75 1.73
CA ALA A 112 1.86 -8.06 3.15
C ALA A 112 0.66 -7.35 3.77
N ALA A 113 0.51 -6.05 3.53
CA ALA A 113 -0.63 -5.27 4.03
C ALA A 113 -1.97 -5.84 3.55
N PHE A 114 -2.07 -6.19 2.27
CA PHE A 114 -3.28 -6.75 1.68
C PHE A 114 -3.62 -8.13 2.26
N ILE A 115 -2.63 -8.99 2.48
CA ILE A 115 -2.81 -10.30 3.12
C ILE A 115 -3.32 -10.11 4.56
N PHE A 116 -2.64 -9.32 5.39
CA PHE A 116 -3.05 -9.12 6.78
C PHE A 116 -4.43 -8.47 6.89
N THR A 117 -4.74 -7.48 6.05
CA THR A 117 -6.09 -6.88 6.05
C THR A 117 -7.15 -7.84 5.52
N SER A 118 -6.84 -8.71 4.56
CA SER A 118 -7.75 -9.78 4.10
C SER A 118 -8.03 -10.79 5.21
N VAL A 119 -7.00 -11.29 5.88
CA VAL A 119 -7.15 -12.23 7.01
C VAL A 119 -7.95 -11.57 8.13
N GLY A 120 -7.64 -10.32 8.50
CA GLY A 120 -8.38 -9.57 9.51
C GLY A 120 -9.85 -9.34 9.13
N ARG A 121 -10.14 -9.18 7.83
CA ARG A 121 -11.50 -8.94 7.32
C ARG A 121 -12.35 -10.21 7.28
N PHE A 122 -11.77 -11.33 6.88
CA PHE A 122 -12.47 -12.59 6.62
C PHE A 122 -12.29 -13.66 7.70
N SER A 123 -11.54 -13.38 8.77
CA SER A 123 -11.43 -14.29 9.91
C SER A 123 -12.81 -14.59 10.54
N PRO A 124 -13.21 -15.87 10.67
CA PRO A 124 -14.49 -16.23 11.28
C PRO A 124 -14.57 -15.72 12.72
N LEU A 125 -15.73 -15.14 13.07
CA LEU A 125 -16.07 -14.88 14.46
C LEU A 125 -16.21 -16.25 15.13
N ARG A 126 -15.28 -16.65 16.02
CA ARG A 126 -15.57 -17.75 16.95
C ARG A 126 -16.82 -17.35 17.73
N PRO A 127 -17.93 -18.13 17.68
CA PRO A 127 -19.05 -17.92 18.59
C PRO A 127 -18.50 -18.07 20.01
N ARG A 128 -18.55 -17.01 20.82
CA ARG A 128 -18.51 -17.19 22.27
C ARG A 128 -19.92 -17.61 22.65
N TYR A 129 -20.02 -18.75 23.33
CA TYR A 129 -21.24 -19.43 23.76
C TYR A 129 -21.91 -20.32 22.71
N ALA A 130 -21.41 -21.55 22.58
CA ALA A 130 -22.33 -22.67 22.79
C ALA A 130 -22.41 -22.86 24.31
N SER A 131 -23.33 -22.15 24.95
CA SER A 131 -23.70 -22.47 26.33
C SER A 131 -24.26 -23.89 26.31
N SER A 132 -23.73 -24.73 27.20
CA SER A 132 -24.41 -25.89 27.75
C SER A 132 -25.93 -25.70 27.75
N ARG A 133 -26.63 -26.42 26.88
CA ARG A 133 -28.04 -26.70 27.07
C ARG A 133 -28.20 -28.21 27.12
N VAL A 134 -28.56 -28.62 28.34
CA VAL A 134 -29.13 -29.89 28.81
C VAL A 134 -28.19 -31.08 28.83
#